data_AF-V4P145-F1
#
_entry.id   AF-V4P145-F1
#
_cell.length_a   1.000
_cell.length_b   1.000
_cell.length_c   1.000
_cell.angle_alpha   90.00
_cell.angle_beta   90.00
_cell.angle_gamma   90.00
#
_symmetry.space_group_name_H-M   'P 1'
#
loop_
_entity.id
_entity.type
_entity.pdbx_description
1 polymer ?
#
loop_
_entity_poly.entity_id
_entity_poly.type
_entity_poly.pdbx_seq_one_letter_code
_entity_poly.pdbx_strand_id
1 'polypeptide(L)'
;MRIPVILVLAALAGCSAAPKTEAPKPSQAAAETFTGCEWQEVKGKTLSIWSYACGPSFGGIRLVADDSLPGFSLKMDGESGSTVIQPVIRTFTKAADAPIESILPQIQTLSPGKDTATCALVLAQDPTADPSSRKLYELAPTGDAKARWDKNVGTGEDPTPPCGDLGVAFAGNQVFEVMPDDPTRVVYINYGSEIQIFDTSTLKVLKR
;
A
#
# COMPACT_ATOMS: atom_id res chain seq x y z
N MET A 1 76.81 12.72 18.25
CA MET A 1 75.84 12.69 17.13
C MET A 1 74.83 11.58 17.39
N ARG A 2 73.58 11.91 17.70
CA ARG A 2 72.48 10.95 17.88
C ARG A 2 71.37 11.32 16.91
N ILE A 3 70.99 10.38 16.05
CA ILE A 3 69.99 10.51 14.99
C ILE A 3 68.59 10.27 15.61
N PRO A 4 67.58 11.12 15.35
CA PRO A 4 66.22 10.80 15.76
C PRO A 4 65.54 9.91 14.70
N VAL A 5 65.02 8.77 15.15
CA VAL A 5 64.15 7.89 14.34
C VAL A 5 62.74 8.46 14.40
N ILE A 6 62.21 8.86 13.25
CA ILE A 6 60.81 9.28 13.07
C ILE A 6 59.98 8.02 12.85
N LEU A 7 59.08 7.73 13.80
CA LEU A 7 58.09 6.66 13.67
C LEU A 7 56.87 7.21 12.91
N VAL A 8 56.65 6.77 11.68
CA VAL A 8 55.44 7.09 10.91
C VAL A 8 54.36 6.09 11.29
N LEU A 9 53.34 6.55 12.04
CA LEU A 9 52.10 5.79 12.24
C LEU A 9 51.25 5.88 10.96
N ALA A 10 51.11 4.77 10.24
CA ALA A 10 50.13 4.62 9.18
C ALA A 10 48.75 4.38 9.79
N ALA A 11 47.87 5.38 9.73
CA ALA A 11 46.47 5.25 10.10
C ALA A 11 45.73 4.47 8.98
N LEU A 12 45.39 3.20 9.25
CA LEU A 12 44.48 2.42 8.43
C LEU A 12 43.07 2.99 8.59
N ALA A 13 42.66 3.84 7.65
CA ALA A 13 41.27 4.24 7.46
C ALA A 13 40.47 3.02 6.96
N GLY A 14 39.91 2.25 7.89
CA GLY A 14 38.95 1.20 7.58
C GLY A 14 37.66 1.84 7.05
N CYS A 15 37.41 1.71 5.75
CA CYS A 15 36.10 1.97 5.16
C CYS A 15 35.10 0.94 5.72
N SER A 16 34.42 1.27 6.81
CA SER A 16 33.26 0.51 7.27
C SER A 16 32.16 0.68 6.23
N ALA A 17 31.99 -0.32 5.36
CA ALA A 17 30.81 -0.40 4.49
C ALA A 17 29.57 -0.42 5.38
N ALA A 18 28.62 0.47 5.12
CA ALA A 18 27.37 0.51 5.85
C ALA A 18 26.68 -0.87 5.76
N PRO A 19 26.11 -1.40 6.87
CA PRO A 19 25.44 -2.68 6.86
C PRO A 19 24.33 -2.68 5.81
N LYS A 20 24.34 -3.66 4.91
CA LYS A 20 23.25 -3.89 3.97
C LYS A 20 22.02 -4.27 4.78
N THR A 21 20.99 -3.43 4.78
CA THR A 21 19.68 -3.78 5.34
C THR A 21 19.20 -5.07 4.68
N GLU A 22 18.97 -6.12 5.46
CA GLU A 22 18.44 -7.39 4.96
C GLU A 22 17.04 -7.16 4.37
N ALA A 23 16.72 -7.87 3.29
CA ALA A 23 15.39 -7.85 2.71
C ALA A 23 14.36 -8.30 3.77
N PRO A 24 13.20 -7.62 3.90
CA PRO A 24 12.12 -8.13 4.72
C PRO A 24 11.68 -9.49 4.20
N LYS A 25 11.31 -10.37 5.13
CA LYS A 25 10.75 -11.68 4.80
C LYS A 25 9.24 -11.57 4.66
N PRO A 26 8.64 -12.21 3.66
CA PRO A 26 7.18 -12.26 3.52
C PRO A 26 6.57 -13.04 4.70
N SER A 27 5.28 -12.81 4.96
CA SER A 27 4.54 -13.62 5.93
C SER A 27 4.52 -15.10 5.53
N GLN A 28 4.38 -16.00 6.51
CA GLN A 28 4.33 -17.45 6.24
C GLN A 28 3.18 -17.80 5.27
N ALA A 29 1.98 -17.26 5.50
CA ALA A 29 0.83 -17.51 4.64
C ALA A 29 1.05 -17.06 3.19
N ALA A 30 1.69 -15.90 3.00
CA ALA A 30 2.04 -15.41 1.67
C ALA A 30 3.13 -16.27 1.02
N ALA A 31 4.15 -16.69 1.77
CA ALA A 31 5.20 -17.58 1.28
C ALA A 31 4.68 -18.94 0.82
N GLU A 32 3.74 -19.52 1.56
CA GLU A 32 3.09 -20.77 1.17
C GLU A 32 2.22 -20.59 -0.07
N THR A 33 1.44 -19.51 -0.12
CA THR A 33 0.50 -19.21 -1.22
C THR A 33 1.22 -18.92 -2.55
N PHE A 34 2.31 -18.15 -2.51
CA PHE A 34 3.04 -17.71 -3.70
C PHE A 34 4.32 -18.52 -3.94
N THR A 35 4.28 -19.82 -3.58
CA THR A 35 5.37 -20.75 -3.87
C THR A 35 5.70 -20.76 -5.36
N GLY A 36 6.95 -20.47 -5.71
CA GLY A 36 7.42 -20.39 -7.11
C GLY A 36 7.34 -18.99 -7.72
N CYS A 37 6.82 -18.00 -7.00
CA CYS A 37 6.94 -16.58 -7.35
C CYS A 37 8.22 -15.98 -6.76
N GLU A 38 8.71 -14.89 -7.36
CA GLU A 38 9.91 -14.17 -6.91
C GLU A 38 9.53 -13.06 -5.93
N TRP A 39 10.06 -13.13 -4.71
CA TRP A 39 9.93 -12.07 -3.70
C TRP A 39 10.92 -10.93 -3.98
N GLN A 40 10.43 -9.72 -4.29
CA GLN A 40 11.27 -8.61 -4.70
C GLN A 40 10.74 -7.24 -4.27
N GLU A 41 11.65 -6.26 -4.21
CA GLU A 41 11.31 -4.86 -3.95
C GLU A 41 10.87 -4.17 -5.25
N VAL A 42 9.64 -3.66 -5.26
CA VAL A 42 9.10 -2.82 -6.33
C VAL A 42 9.26 -1.35 -5.93
N LYS A 43 9.95 -0.58 -6.77
CA LYS A 43 10.25 0.84 -6.52
C LYS A 43 9.54 1.73 -7.53
N GLY A 44 8.77 2.69 -7.02
CA GLY A 44 8.33 3.86 -7.78
C GLY A 44 9.24 5.06 -7.50
N LYS A 45 8.81 6.26 -7.93
CA LYS A 45 9.55 7.50 -7.68
C LYS A 45 9.60 7.93 -6.20
N THR A 46 8.56 7.63 -5.45
CA THR A 46 8.37 8.16 -4.09
C THR A 46 8.09 7.10 -3.04
N LEU A 47 7.85 5.86 -3.48
CA LEU A 47 7.49 4.73 -2.64
C LEU A 47 8.24 3.48 -3.07
N SER A 48 8.42 2.56 -2.14
CA SER A 48 8.83 1.19 -2.41
C SER A 48 8.06 0.23 -1.51
N ILE A 49 7.83 -0.97 -2.02
CA ILE A 49 7.12 -2.04 -1.33
C ILE A 49 7.68 -3.37 -1.80
N TRP A 50 7.63 -4.40 -0.98
CA TRP A 50 7.97 -5.75 -1.39
C TRP A 50 6.72 -6.50 -1.85
N SER A 51 6.89 -7.25 -2.94
CA SER A 51 5.83 -8.02 -3.57
C SER A 51 6.41 -9.26 -4.24
N TYR A 52 5.58 -10.29 -4.36
CA TYR A 52 5.81 -11.38 -5.27
C TYR A 52 5.60 -10.90 -6.72
N ALA A 53 6.45 -11.41 -7.62
CA ALA A 53 6.17 -11.43 -9.05
C ALA A 53 6.03 -12.89 -9.49
N CYS A 54 4.88 -13.21 -10.07
CA CYS A 54 4.54 -14.56 -10.44
C CYS A 54 4.56 -14.72 -11.97
N GLY A 55 5.03 -15.88 -12.43
CA GLY A 55 5.12 -16.18 -13.86
C GLY A 55 3.76 -16.44 -14.53
N PRO A 56 3.75 -16.75 -15.84
CA PRO A 56 2.52 -16.96 -16.62
C PRO A 56 1.60 -18.06 -16.07
N SER A 57 2.15 -19.09 -15.42
CA SER A 57 1.35 -20.17 -14.79
C SER A 57 0.49 -19.68 -13.62
N PHE A 58 0.75 -18.47 -13.12
CA PHE A 58 0.00 -17.78 -12.07
C PHE A 58 -0.68 -16.51 -12.61
N GLY A 59 -0.97 -16.46 -13.92
CA GLY A 59 -1.58 -15.30 -14.56
C GLY A 59 -0.65 -14.09 -14.71
N GLY A 60 0.68 -14.29 -14.64
CA GLY A 60 1.66 -13.22 -14.83
C GLY A 60 1.53 -12.07 -13.83
N ILE A 61 0.94 -12.33 -12.66
CA ILE A 61 0.60 -11.29 -11.69
C ILE A 61 1.86 -10.70 -11.07
N ARG A 62 1.95 -9.37 -11.08
CA ARG A 62 3.05 -8.61 -10.48
C ARG A 62 2.61 -7.20 -10.13
N LEU A 63 3.23 -6.65 -9.10
CA LEU A 63 3.07 -5.25 -8.77
C LEU A 63 3.97 -4.39 -9.66
N VAL A 64 3.43 -3.29 -10.18
CA VAL A 64 4.18 -2.30 -10.96
C VAL A 64 4.00 -0.91 -10.35
N ALA A 65 5.06 -0.10 -10.38
CA ALA A 65 4.94 1.31 -10.02
C ALA A 65 4.20 2.05 -11.14
N ASP A 66 3.23 2.87 -10.76
CA ASP A 66 2.51 3.75 -11.68
C ASP A 66 2.80 5.20 -11.28
N ASP A 67 3.62 5.89 -12.08
CA ASP A 67 3.97 7.28 -11.82
C ASP A 67 2.83 8.26 -12.16
N SER A 68 1.83 7.83 -12.94
CA SER A 68 0.64 8.62 -13.26
C SER A 68 -0.41 8.56 -12.14
N LEU A 69 -0.35 7.51 -11.31
CA LEU A 69 -1.16 7.29 -10.13
C LEU A 69 -0.22 7.06 -8.94
N PRO A 70 0.33 8.10 -8.30
CA PRO A 70 1.47 7.97 -7.40
C PRO A 70 1.21 6.88 -6.36
N GLY A 71 1.82 5.71 -6.54
CA GLY A 71 1.36 4.45 -5.97
C GLY A 71 1.76 3.22 -6.79
N PHE A 72 0.98 2.14 -6.67
CA PHE A 72 1.25 0.85 -7.31
C PHE A 72 -0.02 0.21 -7.87
N SER A 73 0.15 -0.53 -8.96
CA SER A 73 -0.93 -1.27 -9.63
C SER A 73 -0.55 -2.74 -9.76
N LEU A 74 -1.53 -3.63 -9.61
CA LEU A 74 -1.41 -5.01 -10.05
C LEU A 74 -1.46 -5.04 -11.57
N LYS A 75 -0.47 -5.69 -12.18
CA LYS A 75 -0.48 -6.07 -13.59
C LYS A 75 -0.69 -7.56 -13.68
N MET A 76 -1.73 -7.96 -14.39
CA MET A 76 -2.11 -9.36 -14.61
C MET A 76 -2.16 -9.62 -16.11
N ASP A 77 -1.56 -10.73 -16.52
CA ASP A 77 -1.56 -11.17 -17.91
C ASP A 77 -2.80 -12.08 -18.10
N GLY A 78 -3.73 -11.65 -18.95
CA GLY A 78 -4.96 -12.38 -19.25
C GLY A 78 -4.72 -13.54 -20.22
N GLU A 79 -5.59 -14.55 -20.16
CA GLU A 79 -5.47 -15.78 -20.96
C GLU A 79 -5.45 -15.53 -22.48
N SER A 80 -6.06 -14.43 -22.94
CA SER A 80 -6.11 -14.03 -24.36
C SER A 80 -4.93 -13.14 -24.79
N GLY A 81 -3.90 -12.99 -23.95
CA GLY A 81 -2.81 -12.03 -24.16
C GLY A 81 -3.19 -10.58 -23.83
N SER A 82 -4.37 -10.36 -23.25
CA SER A 82 -4.76 -9.07 -22.68
C SER A 82 -3.95 -8.77 -21.42
N THR A 83 -3.91 -7.50 -21.01
CA THR A 83 -3.31 -7.09 -19.74
C THR A 83 -4.34 -6.32 -18.94
N VAL A 84 -4.54 -6.72 -17.69
CA VAL A 84 -5.35 -5.97 -16.73
C VAL A 84 -4.40 -5.19 -15.81
N ILE A 85 -4.65 -3.89 -15.68
CA ILE A 85 -3.97 -3.01 -14.72
C ILE A 85 -5.00 -2.55 -13.70
N GLN A 86 -4.78 -2.91 -12.43
CA GLN A 86 -5.65 -2.53 -11.33
C GLN A 86 -4.86 -1.73 -10.30
N PRO A 87 -5.16 -0.44 -10.09
CA PRO A 87 -4.56 0.34 -9.01
C PRO A 87 -4.91 -0.28 -7.66
N VAL A 88 -3.88 -0.58 -6.85
CA VAL A 88 -4.06 -1.15 -5.51
C VAL A 88 -3.45 -0.31 -4.41
N ILE A 89 -2.49 0.56 -4.74
CA ILE A 89 -1.97 1.55 -3.81
C ILE A 89 -2.04 2.91 -4.49
N ARG A 90 -2.58 3.91 -3.80
CA ARG A 90 -2.61 5.30 -4.26
C ARG A 90 -2.26 6.24 -3.12
N THR A 91 -1.54 7.31 -3.41
CA THR A 91 -1.18 8.32 -2.41
C THR A 91 -2.05 9.56 -2.52
N PHE A 92 -2.26 10.20 -1.37
CA PHE A 92 -2.85 11.51 -1.19
C PHE A 92 -1.91 12.35 -0.34
N THR A 93 -1.99 13.68 -0.50
CA THR A 93 -1.16 14.61 0.26
C THR A 93 -2.03 15.43 1.22
N LYS A 94 -1.52 15.66 2.42
CA LYS A 94 -2.08 16.60 3.40
C LYS A 94 -0.96 17.35 4.10
N ALA A 95 -1.30 18.43 4.82
CA ALA A 95 -0.35 19.02 5.77
C ALA A 95 -0.03 18.00 6.87
N ALA A 96 1.19 18.06 7.42
CA ALA A 96 1.66 17.08 8.41
C ALA A 96 0.76 17.02 9.65
N ASP A 97 0.32 18.18 10.13
CA ASP A 97 -0.53 18.40 11.29
C ASP A 97 -2.04 18.38 10.98
N ALA A 98 -2.42 18.37 9.70
CA ALA A 98 -3.82 18.25 9.32
C ALA A 98 -4.37 16.86 9.66
N PRO A 99 -5.65 16.77 10.06
CA PRO A 99 -6.33 15.49 10.28
C PRO A 99 -6.47 14.72 8.96
N ILE A 100 -6.63 13.40 9.01
CA ILE A 100 -6.70 12.57 7.78
C ILE A 100 -7.87 13.01 6.88
N GLU A 101 -8.96 13.48 7.48
CA GLU A 101 -10.16 13.99 6.82
C GLU A 101 -9.88 15.16 5.87
N SER A 102 -8.73 15.84 5.98
CA SER A 102 -8.34 16.88 5.03
C SER A 102 -8.14 16.37 3.60
N ILE A 103 -7.99 15.05 3.40
CA ILE A 103 -7.89 14.46 2.06
C ILE A 103 -9.27 14.13 1.43
N LEU A 104 -10.38 14.26 2.17
CA LEU A 104 -11.73 13.96 1.65
C LEU A 104 -12.07 14.69 0.35
N PRO A 105 -11.78 16.00 0.15
CA PRO A 105 -12.06 16.65 -1.13
C PRO A 105 -11.31 16.03 -2.32
N GLN A 106 -10.09 15.53 -2.10
CA GLN A 106 -9.31 14.84 -3.12
C GLN A 106 -9.95 13.48 -3.47
N ILE A 107 -10.34 12.72 -2.43
CA ILE A 107 -11.04 11.43 -2.60
C ILE A 107 -12.35 11.62 -3.37
N GLN A 108 -13.19 12.59 -2.96
CA GLN A 108 -14.50 12.85 -3.54
C GLN A 108 -14.42 13.24 -5.03
N THR A 109 -13.35 13.95 -5.41
CA THR A 109 -13.09 14.31 -6.82
C THR A 109 -12.70 13.08 -7.65
N LEU A 110 -11.90 12.17 -7.06
CA LEU A 110 -11.38 10.99 -7.75
C LEU A 110 -12.32 9.79 -7.74
N SER A 111 -13.25 9.73 -6.79
CA SER A 111 -14.13 8.59 -6.55
C SER A 111 -15.54 9.04 -6.20
N PRO A 112 -16.26 9.65 -7.16
CA PRO A 112 -17.66 9.97 -6.96
C PRO A 112 -18.49 8.68 -6.88
N GLY A 113 -19.48 8.72 -6.01
CA GLY A 113 -20.47 7.68 -5.75
C GLY A 113 -21.82 8.33 -5.47
N LYS A 114 -22.87 7.52 -5.41
CA LYS A 114 -24.25 8.01 -5.25
C LYS A 114 -24.48 8.77 -3.93
N ASP A 115 -23.69 8.47 -2.90
CA ASP A 115 -23.81 9.02 -1.56
C ASP A 115 -22.56 9.84 -1.13
N THR A 116 -21.69 10.26 -2.07
CA THR A 116 -20.39 10.92 -1.82
C THR A 116 -20.43 12.03 -0.78
N ALA A 117 -21.47 12.86 -0.77
CA ALA A 117 -21.61 13.97 0.17
C ALA A 117 -21.70 13.54 1.64
N THR A 118 -22.07 12.28 1.89
CA THR A 118 -22.21 11.69 3.24
C THR A 118 -21.04 10.78 3.63
N CYS A 119 -20.08 10.58 2.72
CA CYS A 119 -18.96 9.67 2.93
C CYS A 119 -17.88 10.30 3.82
N ALA A 120 -17.40 9.52 4.77
CA ALA A 120 -16.39 9.92 5.74
C ALA A 120 -15.34 8.81 5.92
N LEU A 121 -14.15 9.19 6.40
CA LEU A 121 -13.14 8.25 6.84
C LEU A 121 -13.49 7.79 8.26
N VAL A 122 -13.82 6.51 8.43
CA VAL A 122 -14.15 5.89 9.72
C VAL A 122 -13.09 4.86 10.09
N LEU A 123 -12.86 4.61 11.38
CA LEU A 123 -11.85 3.63 11.80
C LEU A 123 -12.17 2.23 11.27
N ALA A 124 -11.16 1.58 10.73
CA ALA A 124 -11.23 0.22 10.18
C ALA A 124 -10.29 -0.73 10.92
N GLN A 125 -10.62 -2.02 10.86
CA GLN A 125 -9.73 -3.09 11.30
C GLN A 125 -8.66 -3.35 10.24
N ASP A 126 -7.51 -3.90 10.66
CA ASP A 126 -6.48 -4.35 9.73
C ASP A 126 -6.86 -5.70 9.13
N PRO A 127 -7.10 -5.79 7.81
CA PRO A 127 -7.50 -7.06 7.19
C PRO A 127 -6.34 -8.06 7.12
N THR A 128 -5.12 -7.65 7.47
CA THR A 128 -3.91 -8.49 7.38
C THR A 128 -3.40 -8.99 8.74
N ALA A 129 -3.88 -8.41 9.85
CA ALA A 129 -3.41 -8.75 11.17
C ALA A 129 -4.46 -8.43 12.25
N ASP A 130 -4.67 -9.35 13.19
CA ASP A 130 -5.46 -9.13 14.41
C ASP A 130 -4.71 -9.74 15.61
N PRO A 131 -4.30 -8.93 16.62
CA PRO A 131 -4.45 -7.48 16.72
C PRO A 131 -3.43 -6.71 15.87
N SER A 132 -3.82 -5.51 15.39
CA SER A 132 -2.92 -4.57 14.69
C SER A 132 -2.76 -3.28 15.48
N SER A 133 -1.55 -2.72 15.47
CA SER A 133 -1.26 -1.38 16.00
C SER A 133 -1.46 -0.27 14.96
N ARG A 134 -1.78 -0.63 13.70
CA ARG A 134 -1.98 0.32 12.61
C ARG A 134 -3.30 1.05 12.78
N LYS A 135 -3.30 2.35 12.50
CA LYS A 135 -4.51 3.17 12.54
C LYS A 135 -5.06 3.30 11.12
N LEU A 136 -5.99 2.42 10.79
CA LEU A 136 -6.58 2.32 9.46
C LEU A 136 -7.96 2.94 9.43
N TYR A 137 -8.36 3.39 8.24
CA TYR A 137 -9.65 4.00 7.99
C TYR A 137 -10.29 3.43 6.73
N GLU A 138 -11.60 3.29 6.69
CA GLU A 138 -12.34 3.01 5.46
C GLU A 138 -13.15 4.25 5.07
N LEU A 139 -13.38 4.45 3.76
CA LEU A 139 -14.29 5.47 3.28
C LEU A 139 -15.70 4.89 3.19
N ALA A 140 -16.54 5.20 4.16
CA ALA A 140 -17.88 4.65 4.30
C ALA A 140 -18.95 5.75 4.32
N PRO A 141 -20.18 5.47 3.88
CA PRO A 141 -21.29 6.40 4.04
C PRO A 141 -21.62 6.59 5.52
N THR A 142 -22.32 7.68 5.84
CA THR A 142 -22.83 7.96 7.19
C THR A 142 -24.35 8.15 7.16
N GLY A 143 -24.99 8.20 8.35
CA GLY A 143 -26.43 8.42 8.48
C GLY A 143 -27.28 7.39 7.73
N ASP A 144 -28.32 7.87 7.05
CA ASP A 144 -29.26 7.00 6.31
C ASP A 144 -28.58 6.22 5.17
N ALA A 145 -27.54 6.79 4.56
CA ALA A 145 -26.77 6.08 3.53
C ALA A 145 -26.03 4.87 4.10
N LYS A 146 -25.50 4.99 5.34
CA LYS A 146 -24.94 3.85 6.06
C LYS A 146 -25.98 2.79 6.39
N ALA A 147 -27.12 3.19 6.92
CA ALA A 147 -28.18 2.25 7.27
C ALA A 147 -28.66 1.43 6.05
N ARG A 148 -28.76 2.06 4.88
CA ARG A 148 -29.06 1.35 3.62
C ARG A 148 -27.93 0.42 3.20
N TRP A 149 -26.68 0.89 3.24
CA TRP A 149 -25.51 0.08 2.89
C TRP A 149 -25.41 -1.18 3.75
N ASP A 150 -25.46 -1.02 5.07
CA ASP A 150 -25.31 -2.12 6.03
C ASP A 150 -26.41 -3.18 5.88
N LYS A 151 -27.62 -2.76 5.46
CA LYS A 151 -28.73 -3.69 5.17
C LYS A 151 -28.47 -4.55 3.92
N ASN A 152 -27.72 -4.02 2.96
CA ASN A 152 -27.64 -4.55 1.60
C ASN A 152 -26.29 -5.24 1.27
N VAL A 153 -25.19 -4.82 1.91
CA VAL A 153 -23.83 -5.28 1.59
C VAL A 153 -23.67 -6.81 1.69
N GLY A 154 -24.44 -7.46 2.56
CA GLY A 154 -24.45 -8.93 2.70
C GLY A 154 -25.52 -9.66 1.88
N THR A 155 -26.44 -8.95 1.21
CA THR A 155 -27.54 -9.54 0.44
C THR A 155 -27.27 -9.57 -1.06
N GLY A 156 -26.32 -8.75 -1.54
CA GLY A 156 -26.05 -8.56 -2.97
C GLY A 156 -27.06 -7.65 -3.68
N GLU A 157 -27.98 -7.02 -2.94
CA GLU A 157 -28.91 -6.02 -3.47
C GLU A 157 -28.25 -4.62 -3.51
N ASP A 158 -28.56 -3.79 -4.53
CA ASP A 158 -27.94 -2.47 -4.79
C ASP A 158 -26.40 -2.51 -4.93
N PRO A 159 -25.86 -3.10 -6.03
CA PRO A 159 -24.45 -3.43 -6.18
C PRO A 159 -23.51 -2.22 -6.28
N THR A 160 -24.03 -0.98 -6.22
CA THR A 160 -23.23 0.22 -6.43
C THR A 160 -22.66 0.74 -5.11
N PRO A 161 -21.33 0.75 -4.94
CA PRO A 161 -20.68 1.34 -3.77
C PRO A 161 -21.16 2.78 -3.51
N PRO A 162 -21.58 3.11 -2.29
CA PRO A 162 -22.14 4.42 -1.95
C PRO A 162 -21.10 5.55 -2.09
N CYS A 163 -19.83 5.23 -1.84
CA CYS A 163 -18.73 6.18 -1.79
C CYS A 163 -17.76 6.07 -2.97
N GLY A 164 -18.20 5.44 -4.08
CA GLY A 164 -17.38 5.23 -5.27
C GLY A 164 -16.31 4.15 -5.09
N ASP A 165 -15.46 3.99 -6.11
CA ASP A 165 -14.43 2.94 -6.22
C ASP A 165 -13.39 2.89 -5.07
N LEU A 166 -13.16 4.00 -4.37
CA LEU A 166 -12.22 4.07 -3.24
C LEU A 166 -12.91 3.87 -1.89
N GLY A 167 -14.24 3.74 -1.89
CA GLY A 167 -15.04 3.46 -0.71
C GLY A 167 -15.23 1.98 -0.44
N VAL A 168 -15.99 1.69 0.62
CA VAL A 168 -16.47 0.35 0.94
C VAL A 168 -17.10 -0.33 -0.27
N ALA A 169 -16.78 -1.60 -0.47
CA ALA A 169 -17.32 -2.44 -1.54
C ALA A 169 -17.99 -3.70 -0.98
N PHE A 170 -18.72 -4.41 -1.83
CA PHE A 170 -19.37 -5.69 -1.49
C PHE A 170 -18.35 -6.78 -1.15
N ALA A 171 -17.21 -6.73 -1.81
CA ALA A 171 -16.16 -7.71 -1.67
C ALA A 171 -14.83 -6.99 -1.59
N GLY A 172 -14.00 -7.49 -0.68
CA GLY A 172 -12.66 -7.02 -0.44
C GLY A 172 -12.56 -5.89 0.57
N ASN A 173 -11.33 -5.64 0.99
CA ASN A 173 -11.02 -4.64 2.00
C ASN A 173 -10.23 -3.50 1.37
N GLN A 174 -10.73 -2.27 1.49
CA GLN A 174 -9.99 -1.08 1.09
C GLN A 174 -9.85 -0.14 2.27
N VAL A 175 -8.63 0.30 2.52
CA VAL A 175 -8.30 1.12 3.69
C VAL A 175 -7.42 2.31 3.31
N PHE A 176 -7.43 3.31 4.18
CA PHE A 176 -6.58 4.47 4.17
C PHE A 176 -5.71 4.46 5.43
N GLU A 177 -4.45 4.88 5.28
CA GLU A 177 -3.50 4.98 6.38
C GLU A 177 -2.61 6.22 6.20
N VAL A 178 -2.33 6.94 7.28
CA VAL A 178 -1.26 7.95 7.26
C VAL A 178 0.08 7.22 7.33
N MET A 179 0.99 7.48 6.39
CA MET A 179 2.28 6.80 6.37
C MET A 179 3.05 7.06 7.67
N PRO A 180 3.58 6.03 8.34
CA PRO A 180 4.26 6.18 9.63
C PRO A 180 5.58 6.97 9.52
N ASP A 181 6.23 6.93 8.36
CA ASP A 181 7.49 7.62 8.06
C ASP A 181 7.31 8.98 7.36
N ASP A 182 6.08 9.35 6.99
CA ASP A 182 5.75 10.62 6.34
C ASP A 182 4.30 11.07 6.67
N PRO A 183 4.09 11.91 7.70
CA PRO A 183 2.75 12.36 8.09
C PRO A 183 2.08 13.28 7.06
N THR A 184 2.78 13.71 6.02
CA THR A 184 2.20 14.47 4.90
C THR A 184 1.53 13.58 3.87
N ARG A 185 1.70 12.26 3.98
CA ARG A 185 1.21 11.27 3.02
C ARG A 185 0.17 10.36 3.63
N VAL A 186 -0.93 10.19 2.90
CA VAL A 186 -1.94 9.16 3.16
C VAL A 186 -1.91 8.18 2.02
N VAL A 187 -1.98 6.89 2.31
CA VAL A 187 -2.07 5.82 1.31
C VAL A 187 -3.46 5.20 1.36
N TYR A 188 -4.08 5.08 0.20
CA TYR A 188 -5.17 4.14 -0.04
C TYR A 188 -4.57 2.80 -0.44
N ILE A 189 -5.11 1.72 0.11
CA ILE A 189 -4.71 0.35 -0.15
C ILE A 189 -5.96 -0.46 -0.45
N ASN A 190 -6.01 -1.10 -1.60
CA ASN A 190 -7.03 -2.08 -1.96
C ASN A 190 -6.44 -3.49 -1.82
N TYR A 191 -6.83 -4.21 -0.78
CA TYR A 191 -6.44 -5.59 -0.57
C TYR A 191 -7.31 -6.58 -1.36
N GLY A 192 -8.38 -6.15 -2.04
CA GLY A 192 -9.33 -7.06 -2.65
C GLY A 192 -9.85 -8.11 -1.64
N SER A 193 -10.30 -9.25 -2.17
CA SER A 193 -10.90 -10.35 -1.38
C SER A 193 -9.94 -11.49 -1.06
N GLU A 194 -8.72 -11.45 -1.58
CA GLU A 194 -7.77 -12.57 -1.56
C GLU A 194 -6.47 -12.20 -0.84
N ILE A 195 -5.63 -13.19 -0.52
CA ILE A 195 -4.27 -12.94 -0.05
C ILE A 195 -3.53 -12.12 -1.12
N GLN A 196 -2.89 -11.04 -0.69
CA GLN A 196 -2.21 -10.12 -1.60
C GLN A 196 -0.77 -10.54 -1.90
N ILE A 197 -0.35 -10.32 -3.15
CA ILE A 197 1.05 -10.57 -3.57
C ILE A 197 2.03 -9.56 -2.95
N PHE A 198 1.55 -8.44 -2.42
CA PHE A 198 2.34 -7.38 -1.82
C PHE A 198 2.16 -7.33 -0.30
N ASP A 199 3.19 -6.88 0.40
CA ASP A 199 3.18 -6.73 1.86
C ASP A 199 3.23 -5.26 2.25
N THR A 200 2.12 -4.73 2.76
CA THR A 200 1.98 -3.33 3.15
C THR A 200 2.78 -2.96 4.39
N SER A 201 3.22 -3.92 5.21
CA SER A 201 4.16 -3.66 6.30
C SER A 201 5.55 -3.24 5.80
N THR A 202 5.85 -3.52 4.53
CA THR A 202 7.12 -3.15 3.88
C THR A 202 7.03 -1.85 3.07
N LEU A 203 5.83 -1.25 2.98
CA LEU A 203 5.60 0.00 2.27
C LEU A 203 6.33 1.14 2.99
N LYS A 204 7.19 1.86 2.25
CA LYS A 204 7.97 2.98 2.79
C LYS A 204 8.13 4.10 1.78
N VAL A 205 8.32 5.32 2.28
CA VAL A 205 8.67 6.47 1.47
C VAL A 205 10.14 6.42 1.08
N LEU A 206 10.42 6.59 -0.21
CA LEU A 206 11.79 6.77 -0.69
C LEU A 206 12.22 8.21 -0.39
N LYS A 207 13.21 8.37 0.48
CA LYS A 207 13.86 9.65 0.73
C LYS A 207 14.59 10.09 -0.55
N ARG A 208 14.30 11.30 -1.01
CA ARG A 208 15.03 11.95 -2.10
C ARG A 208 16.36 12.50 -1.58
#